data_AF-A0A3M2AQQ0-F1
#
_entry.id   AF-A0A3M2AQQ0-F1
#
_cell.length_a   1.000
_cell.length_b   1.000
_cell.length_c   1.000
_cell.angle_alpha   90.00
_cell.angle_beta   90.00
_cell.angle_gamma   90.00
#
_symmetry.space_group_name_H-M   'P 1'
#
loop_
_entity.id
_entity.type
_entity.pdbx_description
1 polymer ?
#
loop_
_entity_poly.entity_id
_entity_poly.type
_entity_poly.pdbx_seq_one_letter_code
_entity_poly.pdbx_strand_id
1 'polypeptide(L)' 'AMADAAGLTSGQWQSAPLLINLPALNYSAGLLIAELHGRMGYFPTCLRMRPVKDALPPRFEVAEIMNLQSLRDEARKRR' A
#
# COMPACT_ATOMS: atom_id res chain seq x y z
N ALA A 1 6.23 -3.30 15.13
CA ALA A 1 5.91 -2.30 14.10
C ALA A 1 4.62 -2.75 13.37
N MET A 2 3.94 -1.88 12.61
CA MET A 2 2.55 -2.18 12.17
C MET A 2 2.49 -3.40 11.25
N ALA A 3 3.49 -3.59 10.39
CA ALA A 3 3.53 -4.69 9.45
C ALA A 3 3.68 -6.08 10.12
N ASP A 4 4.15 -6.15 11.37
CA ASP A 4 4.32 -7.42 12.09
C ASP A 4 2.98 -8.16 12.30
N ALA A 5 1.87 -7.43 12.37
CA ALA A 5 0.53 -8.01 12.49
C ALA A 5 0.14 -8.91 11.30
N ALA A 6 0.81 -8.76 10.16
CA ALA A 6 0.59 -9.62 8.99
C ALA A 6 1.16 -11.04 9.15
N GLY A 7 2.01 -11.30 10.16
CA GLY A 7 2.57 -12.62 10.43
C GLY A 7 3.46 -13.19 9.32
N LEU A 8 3.93 -12.35 8.40
CA LEU A 8 4.78 -12.76 7.27
C LEU A 8 6.23 -12.93 7.71
N THR A 9 6.84 -14.01 7.22
CA THR A 9 8.28 -14.25 7.36
C THR A 9 9.10 -13.29 6.51
N SER A 10 10.40 -13.14 6.81
CA SER A 10 11.32 -12.30 6.03
C SER A 10 11.36 -12.67 4.54
N GLY A 11 11.31 -13.96 4.20
CA GLY A 11 11.28 -14.42 2.80
C GLY A 11 9.98 -14.03 2.08
N GLN A 12 8.85 -14.07 2.78
CA GLN A 12 7.56 -13.66 2.21
C GLN A 12 7.50 -12.15 1.94
N TRP A 13 8.08 -11.32 2.81
CA TRP A 13 8.17 -9.87 2.55
C TRP A 13 8.89 -9.53 1.25
N GLN A 14 9.86 -10.35 0.85
CA GLN A 14 10.68 -10.09 -0.34
C GLN A 14 10.07 -10.67 -1.63
N SER A 15 9.32 -11.78 -1.53
CA SER A 15 8.94 -12.59 -2.69
C SER A 15 7.43 -12.74 -2.89
N ALA A 16 6.61 -12.56 -1.85
CA ALA A 16 5.18 -12.71 -1.98
C ALA A 16 4.60 -11.55 -2.80
N PRO A 17 3.62 -11.82 -3.69
CA PRO A 17 2.86 -10.75 -4.34
C PRO A 17 1.93 -10.09 -3.31
N LEU A 18 2.34 -8.94 -2.77
CA LEU A 18 1.61 -8.22 -1.74
C LEU A 18 0.82 -7.05 -2.31
N LEU A 19 -0.43 -6.91 -1.85
CA LEU A 19 -1.30 -5.77 -2.14
C LEU A 19 -1.75 -5.14 -0.83
N ILE A 20 -1.48 -3.85 -0.65
CA ILE A 20 -1.64 -3.18 0.64
C ILE A 20 -2.89 -2.31 0.65
N ASN A 21 -3.84 -2.62 1.54
CA ASN A 21 -4.90 -1.68 1.89
C ASN A 21 -4.41 -0.79 3.04
N LEU A 22 -4.11 0.47 2.74
CA LEU A 22 -3.55 1.38 3.73
C LEU A 22 -4.59 1.76 4.80
N PRO A 23 -4.16 2.01 6.05
CA PRO A 23 -5.03 2.62 7.05
C PRO A 23 -5.46 4.03 6.61
N ALA A 24 -6.68 4.44 6.98
CA ALA A 24 -7.24 5.72 6.54
C ALA A 24 -6.57 6.96 7.18
N LEU A 25 -5.94 6.80 8.35
CA LEU A 25 -5.22 7.89 9.01
C LEU A 25 -3.85 8.11 8.35
N ASN A 26 -3.67 9.29 7.75
CA ASN A 26 -2.48 9.67 6.98
C ASN A 26 -1.14 9.41 7.69
N TYR A 27 -1.02 9.73 8.99
CA TYR A 27 0.20 9.49 9.77
C TYR A 27 0.55 8.01 9.81
N SER A 28 -0.43 7.17 10.11
CA SER A 28 -0.23 5.72 10.17
C SER A 28 0.09 5.11 8.80
N ALA A 29 -0.53 5.62 7.73
CA ALA A 29 -0.24 5.19 6.37
C ALA A 29 1.20 5.53 5.96
N GLY A 30 1.66 6.75 6.25
CA GLY A 30 3.03 7.18 5.98
C GLY A 30 4.07 6.32 6.70
N LEU A 31 3.84 6.03 7.99
CA LEU A 31 4.70 5.15 8.78
C LEU A 31 4.74 3.73 8.22
N LEU A 32 3.57 3.16 7.86
CA LEU A 32 3.50 1.82 7.29
C LEU A 32 4.21 1.74 5.92
N ILE A 33 4.06 2.74 5.05
CA ILE A 33 4.76 2.78 3.75
C ILE A 33 6.28 2.78 3.96
N ALA A 34 6.79 3.59 4.89
CA ALA A 34 8.22 3.65 5.20
C ALA A 34 8.73 2.30 5.75
N GLU A 35 7.98 1.68 6.65
CA GLU A 35 8.31 0.36 7.20
C GLU A 35 8.34 -0.72 6.12
N LEU A 36 7.31 -0.78 5.27
CA LEU A 36 7.21 -1.73 4.17
C LEU A 36 8.35 -1.55 3.16
N HIS A 37 8.69 -0.31 2.82
CA HIS A 37 9.82 -0.01 1.93
C HIS A 37 11.13 -0.62 2.45
N GLY A 38 11.39 -0.54 3.75
CA GLY A 38 12.56 -1.15 4.38
C GLY A 38 12.56 -2.69 4.36
N ARG A 39 11.39 -3.32 4.56
CA ARG A 39 11.27 -4.80 4.58
C ARG A 39 11.30 -5.42 3.19
N MET A 40 10.66 -4.76 2.22
CA MET A 40 10.46 -5.25 0.87
C MET A 40 11.61 -4.86 -0.06
N GLY A 41 12.32 -3.75 0.22
CA GLY A 41 13.37 -3.18 -0.64
C GLY A 41 12.84 -2.33 -1.80
N TYR A 42 11.52 -2.25 -1.97
CA TYR A 42 10.82 -1.47 -2.99
C TYR A 42 9.54 -0.86 -2.40
N PHE A 43 8.97 0.15 -3.08
CA PHE A 43 7.71 0.74 -2.61
C PHE A 43 6.52 -0.19 -2.90
N PRO A 44 5.60 -0.39 -1.95
CA PRO A 44 4.51 -1.35 -2.11
C PRO A 44 3.48 -0.91 -3.17
N THR A 45 2.70 -1.87 -3.66
CA THR A 45 1.47 -1.59 -4.42
C THR A 45 0.31 -1.41 -3.45
N CYS A 46 -0.46 -0.33 -3.59
CA CYS A 46 -1.50 0.07 -2.65
C CYS A 46 -2.88 0.18 -3.29
N LEU A 47 -3.91 -0.25 -2.58
CA LEU A 47 -5.31 -0.03 -2.96
C LEU A 47 -5.73 1.40 -2.64
N ARG A 48 -6.51 1.99 -3.56
CA ARG A 48 -7.33 3.17 -3.25
C ARG A 48 -8.79 2.78 -3.25
N MET A 49 -9.38 2.71 -2.06
CA MET A 49 -10.81 2.47 -1.90
C MET A 49 -11.59 3.78 -2.07
N ARG A 50 -12.79 3.72 -2.65
CA ARG A 50 -13.74 4.83 -2.63
C ARG A 50 -15.16 4.34 -2.29
N PRO A 51 -15.98 5.16 -1.63
CA PRO A 51 -17.38 4.81 -1.43
C PRO A 51 -18.11 4.76 -2.78
N VAL A 52 -19.04 3.82 -2.93
CA VAL A 52 -19.98 3.77 -4.04
C VAL A 52 -21.11 4.75 -3.72
N LYS A 53 -21.27 5.76 -4.59
CA LYS A 53 -22.29 6.80 -4.41
C LYS A 53 -23.69 6.17 -4.39
N ASP A 54 -24.53 6.64 -3.47
CA ASP A 54 -25.95 6.24 -3.34
C ASP A 54 -26.17 4.74 -3.07
N ALA A 55 -25.14 4.00 -2.62
CA ALA A 55 -25.26 2.60 -2.27
C ALA A 55 -25.98 2.43 -0.91
N LEU A 56 -27.10 1.70 -0.93
CA LEU A 56 -27.78 1.19 0.26
C LEU A 56 -27.79 -0.36 0.21
N PRO A 57 -27.10 -1.04 1.15
CA PRO A 57 -26.24 -0.49 2.20
C PRO A 57 -24.93 0.14 1.66
N PRO A 58 -24.22 0.95 2.48
CA PRO A 58 -22.93 1.54 2.10
C PRO A 58 -21.95 0.49 1.60
N ARG A 59 -21.31 0.78 0.47
CA ARG A 59 -20.33 -0.11 -0.17
C ARG A 59 -19.10 0.69 -0.59
N PHE A 60 -17.96 0.00 -0.64
CA PHE A 60 -16.71 0.54 -1.14
C PHE A 60 -16.22 -0.31 -2.31
N GLU A 61 -15.58 0.33 -3.26
CA GLU A 61 -14.95 -0.32 -4.40
C GLU A 61 -13.48 0.08 -4.51
N VAL A 62 -12.70 -0.80 -5.13
CA VAL A 62 -11.31 -0.51 -5.51
C VAL A 62 -11.38 0.47 -6.68
N ALA A 63 -11.08 1.73 -6.40
CA ALA A 63 -11.05 2.77 -7.42
C ALA A 63 -9.75 2.71 -8.24
N GLU A 64 -8.66 2.24 -7.62
CA GLU A 64 -7.33 2.21 -8.24
C GLU A 64 -6.40 1.24 -7.51
N ILE A 65 -5.47 0.66 -8.26
CA ILE A 65 -4.30 -0.05 -7.74
C ILE A 65 -3.07 0.84 -8.03
N MET A 66 -2.56 1.49 -6.99
CA MET A 66 -1.46 2.45 -7.08
C MET A 66 -0.12 1.74 -6.97
N ASN A 67 0.71 1.79 -8.02
CA ASN A 67 2.09 1.30 -7.98
C ASN A 67 3.04 2.42 -7.55
N LEU A 68 3.37 2.46 -6.25
CA LEU A 68 4.23 3.49 -5.68
C LEU A 68 5.70 3.35 -6.14
N GLN A 69 6.14 2.14 -6.52
CA GLN A 69 7.47 1.93 -7.07
C GLN A 69 7.59 2.56 -8.46
N SER A 70 6.59 2.38 -9.35
CA SER A 70 6.55 3.07 -10.64
C SER A 70 6.55 4.59 -10.48
N LEU A 71 5.80 5.13 -9.51
CA LEU A 71 5.81 6.56 -9.21
C LEU A 71 7.21 7.06 -8.83
N ARG A 72 7.93 6.31 -7.99
CA ARG A 72 9.33 6.61 -7.62
C ARG A 72 10.23 6.59 -8.85
N ASP A 73 10.08 5.60 -9.71
CA ASP A 73 10.94 5.43 -10.89
C ASP A 73 10.75 6.57 -11.89
N GLU A 74 9.51 6.99 -12.14
CA GLU A 74 9.22 8.18 -12.94
C GLU A 74 9.77 9.47 -12.29
N ALA A 75 9.63 9.61 -10.97
CA ALA A 75 10.19 10.75 -10.26
C ALA A 75 11.73 10.82 -10.34
N ARG A 76 12.42 9.68 -10.41
CA ARG A 76 13.89 9.63 -10.59
C ARG A 76 14.36 10.12 -11.95
N LYS A 77 13.55 10.01 -13.00
CA LYS A 77 13.89 10.48 -14.35
C LYS A 77 13.92 12.02 -14.47
N ARG A 78 13.32 12.73 -13.51
CA ARG A 78 13.20 14.20 -13.49
C ARG A 78 14.27 14.88 -12.63
N ARG A 79 15.33 14.17 -12.26
CA ARG A 79 16.43 14.67 -11.43
C ARG A 79 17.52 15.28 -12.28
#